data_AF-A0A940XA62-F1
#
_entry.id   AF-A0A940XA62-F1
#
_cell.length_a   1.000
_cell.length_b   1.000
_cell.length_c   1.000
_cell.angle_alpha   90.00
_cell.angle_beta   90.00
_cell.angle_gamma   90.00
#
_symmetry.space_group_name_H-M   'P 1'
#
loop_
_entity.id
_entity.type
_entity.pdbx_description
1 polymer ?
#
loop_
_entity_poly.entity_id
_entity_poly.type
_entity_poly.pdbx_seq_one_letter_code
_entity_poly.pdbx_strand_id
1 'polypeptide(L)'
;MISSINRNSWDTNVKHYIRNGLYDNIPEELKSRISKTNKHRWKQESDDKYLGCEIYAFIKEELELIKRIGTSNKSKKIINAYFKLSETYHVILESFKSIKKHISKHKEKVVNVIELVKETIPIEDALSEDVHTYNTVRPQFSLQGNTPKETFGGKPITFSNYKTHFAQQKAERIKTNQQNKCKACSH
;
A
#
# COMPACT_ATOMS: atom_id res chain seq x y z
N MET A 1 -59.52 -6.27 23.73
CA MET A 1 -58.84 -6.08 22.43
C MET A 1 -57.34 -6.18 22.67
N ILE A 2 -56.71 -7.25 22.22
CA ILE A 2 -55.25 -7.39 22.30
C ILE A 2 -54.67 -6.50 21.19
N SER A 3 -54.12 -5.36 21.57
CA SER A 3 -53.36 -4.48 20.67
C SER A 3 -52.28 -5.32 19.99
N SER A 4 -52.36 -5.48 18.67
CA SER A 4 -51.32 -6.13 17.91
C SER A 4 -50.06 -5.26 18.00
N ILE A 5 -49.11 -5.70 18.81
CA ILE A 5 -47.77 -5.09 18.83
C ILE A 5 -47.23 -5.21 17.41
N ASN A 6 -47.15 -4.08 16.71
CA ASN A 6 -46.69 -4.03 15.32
C ASN A 6 -45.20 -4.45 15.32
N ARG A 7 -44.95 -5.74 15.06
CA ARG A 7 -43.60 -6.30 15.07
C ARG A 7 -42.88 -5.83 13.81
N ASN A 8 -42.02 -4.84 13.97
CA ASN A 8 -41.13 -4.42 12.89
C ASN A 8 -40.16 -5.56 12.54
N SER A 9 -40.14 -5.97 11.28
CA SER A 9 -39.08 -6.82 10.73
C SER A 9 -37.83 -5.98 10.57
N TRP A 10 -36.71 -6.43 11.14
CA TRP A 10 -35.44 -5.71 11.12
C TRP A 10 -34.47 -6.37 10.15
N ASP A 11 -33.81 -5.52 9.37
CA ASP A 11 -32.70 -5.91 8.50
C ASP A 11 -31.58 -6.60 9.29
N THR A 12 -30.94 -7.60 8.68
CA THR A 12 -29.89 -8.39 9.32
C THR A 12 -28.68 -7.53 9.69
N ASN A 13 -28.37 -6.49 8.92
CA ASN A 13 -27.27 -5.56 9.21
C ASN A 13 -27.49 -4.80 10.52
N VAL A 14 -28.72 -4.41 10.85
CA VAL A 14 -29.03 -3.74 12.13
C VAL A 14 -28.70 -4.66 13.32
N LYS A 15 -28.98 -5.96 13.17
CA LYS A 15 -28.66 -6.97 14.19
C LYS A 15 -27.15 -7.14 14.33
N HIS A 16 -26.43 -7.20 13.20
CA HIS A 16 -24.96 -7.23 13.20
C HIS A 16 -24.37 -6.01 13.89
N TYR A 17 -24.80 -4.78 13.57
CA TYR A 17 -24.29 -3.58 14.24
C TYR A 17 -24.45 -3.66 15.77
N ILE A 18 -25.57 -4.17 16.26
CA ILE A 18 -25.82 -4.32 17.70
C ILE A 18 -24.96 -5.41 18.33
N ARG A 19 -24.89 -6.59 17.71
CA ARG A 19 -24.07 -7.72 18.16
C ARG A 19 -22.60 -7.32 18.29
N ASN A 20 -22.16 -6.46 17.38
CA ASN A 20 -20.77 -6.10 17.19
C ASN A 20 -20.35 -4.83 17.93
N GLY A 21 -21.20 -4.33 18.83
CA GLY A 21 -20.90 -3.15 19.64
C GLY A 21 -20.89 -1.83 18.88
N LEU A 22 -21.38 -1.81 17.63
CA LEU A 22 -21.48 -0.63 16.77
C LEU A 22 -22.83 0.08 16.90
N TYR A 23 -23.53 -0.08 18.03
CA TYR A 23 -24.84 0.52 18.26
C TYR A 23 -24.80 2.04 18.09
N ASP A 24 -23.72 2.68 18.55
CA ASP A 24 -23.60 4.14 18.51
C ASP A 24 -23.49 4.70 17.08
N ASN A 25 -23.10 3.85 16.11
CA ASN A 25 -23.01 4.18 14.69
C ASN A 25 -24.34 4.07 13.94
N ILE A 26 -25.42 3.61 14.60
CA ILE A 26 -26.77 3.55 14.00
C ILE A 26 -27.42 4.95 14.08
N PRO A 27 -28.17 5.40 13.04
CA PRO A 27 -28.95 6.64 13.11
C PRO A 27 -29.90 6.69 14.31
N GLU A 28 -30.03 7.87 14.96
CA GLU A 28 -30.86 8.05 16.16
C GLU A 28 -32.34 7.68 15.94
N GLU A 29 -32.85 7.95 14.74
CA GLU A 29 -34.22 7.58 14.33
C GLU A 29 -34.45 6.07 14.40
N LEU A 30 -33.43 5.26 14.04
CA LEU A 30 -33.52 3.80 14.15
C LEU A 30 -33.27 3.34 15.57
N LYS A 31 -32.32 3.95 16.31
CA LYS A 31 -32.05 3.63 17.71
C LYS A 31 -33.30 3.73 18.58
N SER A 32 -34.10 4.77 18.40
CA SER A 32 -35.35 5.01 19.17
C SER A 32 -36.41 3.94 18.92
N ARG A 33 -36.42 3.32 17.73
CA ARG A 33 -37.36 2.25 17.34
C ARG A 33 -36.93 0.86 17.80
N ILE A 34 -35.66 0.68 18.18
CA ILE A 34 -35.12 -0.61 18.64
C ILE A 34 -35.46 -0.80 20.12
N SER A 35 -36.33 -1.77 20.41
CA SER A 35 -36.67 -2.11 21.80
C SER A 35 -35.46 -2.67 22.56
N LYS A 36 -35.43 -2.43 23.88
CA LYS A 36 -34.39 -2.97 24.79
C LYS A 36 -34.30 -4.49 24.69
N THR A 37 -35.44 -5.18 24.57
CA THR A 37 -35.52 -6.63 24.43
C THR A 37 -34.88 -7.13 23.15
N ASN A 38 -35.13 -6.48 22.01
CA ASN A 38 -34.48 -6.84 20.74
C ASN A 38 -32.97 -6.60 20.81
N LYS A 39 -32.55 -5.47 21.37
CA LYS A 39 -31.13 -5.14 21.57
C LYS A 39 -30.43 -6.19 22.44
N HIS A 40 -31.04 -6.64 23.54
CA HIS A 40 -30.48 -7.67 24.40
C HIS A 40 -30.39 -9.02 23.68
N ARG A 41 -31.47 -9.42 23.00
CA ARG A 41 -31.54 -10.67 22.24
C ARG A 41 -30.45 -10.74 21.17
N TRP A 42 -30.31 -9.71 20.33
CA TRP A 42 -29.32 -9.70 19.25
C TRP A 42 -27.87 -9.66 19.74
N LYS A 43 -27.61 -9.11 20.93
CA LYS A 43 -26.28 -9.16 21.56
C LYS A 43 -25.86 -10.57 21.97
N GLN A 44 -26.81 -11.47 22.21
CA GLN A 44 -26.57 -12.84 22.66
C GLN A 44 -26.74 -13.89 21.55
N GLU A 45 -27.03 -13.45 20.32
CA GLU A 45 -27.11 -14.37 19.19
C GLU A 45 -25.72 -14.86 18.79
N SER A 46 -25.59 -16.17 18.58
CA SER A 46 -24.35 -16.80 18.12
C SER A 46 -23.93 -16.30 16.73
N ASP A 47 -22.62 -16.31 16.47
CA ASP A 47 -22.06 -15.86 15.19
C ASP A 47 -22.49 -16.76 14.02
N ASP A 48 -22.51 -18.08 14.24
CA ASP A 48 -22.88 -19.14 13.28
C ASP A 48 -24.38 -19.17 12.88
N LYS A 49 -25.20 -18.32 13.51
CA LYS A 49 -26.62 -18.19 13.20
C LYS A 49 -26.88 -17.76 11.74
N TYR A 50 -25.92 -17.07 11.11
CA TYR A 50 -26.05 -16.54 9.76
C TYR A 50 -24.93 -17.08 8.87
N LEU A 51 -25.29 -17.70 7.74
CA LEU A 51 -24.32 -18.07 6.70
C LEU A 51 -23.65 -16.80 6.15
N GLY A 52 -22.32 -16.78 6.03
CA GLY A 52 -21.57 -15.59 5.62
C GLY A 52 -21.17 -14.65 6.76
N CYS A 53 -21.38 -15.05 8.03
CA CYS A 53 -20.99 -14.25 9.20
C CYS A 53 -19.48 -13.97 9.29
N GLU A 54 -18.65 -14.76 8.61
CA GLU A 54 -17.21 -14.57 8.48
C GLU A 54 -16.84 -13.24 7.80
N ILE A 55 -17.70 -12.71 6.92
CA ILE A 55 -17.53 -11.39 6.29
C ILE A 55 -17.45 -10.29 7.35
N TYR A 56 -18.18 -10.45 8.45
CA TYR A 56 -18.11 -9.48 9.54
C TYR A 56 -16.71 -9.43 10.18
N ALA A 57 -16.02 -10.56 10.33
CA ALA A 57 -14.68 -10.57 10.90
C ALA A 57 -13.71 -9.70 10.07
N PHE A 58 -13.76 -9.84 8.74
CA PHE A 58 -12.98 -9.00 7.81
C PHE A 58 -13.33 -7.52 7.94
N ILE A 59 -14.62 -7.16 7.91
CA ILE A 59 -15.08 -5.77 8.04
C ILE A 59 -14.69 -5.18 9.40
N LYS A 60 -14.70 -5.98 10.46
CA LYS A 60 -14.34 -5.53 11.81
C LYS A 60 -12.88 -5.11 11.90
N GLU A 61 -11.97 -5.89 11.31
CA GLU A 61 -10.54 -5.56 11.30
C GLU A 61 -10.29 -4.24 10.55
N GLU A 62 -10.94 -4.05 9.40
CA GLU A 62 -10.87 -2.80 8.64
C GLU A 62 -11.44 -1.61 9.43
N LEU A 63 -12.59 -1.77 10.08
CA LEU A 63 -13.20 -0.73 10.91
C LEU A 63 -12.31 -0.34 12.09
N GLU A 64 -11.70 -1.31 12.77
CA GLU A 64 -10.79 -1.03 13.88
C GLU A 64 -9.53 -0.30 13.41
N LEU A 65 -9.00 -0.66 12.24
CA LEU A 65 -7.90 0.09 11.63
C LEU A 65 -8.31 1.54 11.35
N ILE A 66 -9.47 1.77 10.73
CA ILE A 66 -10.01 3.12 10.46
C ILE A 66 -10.18 3.92 11.75
N LYS A 67 -10.73 3.31 12.81
CA LYS A 67 -10.85 3.97 14.12
C LYS A 67 -9.49 4.34 14.70
N ARG A 68 -8.51 3.43 14.64
CA ARG A 68 -7.16 3.64 15.17
C ARG A 68 -6.38 4.71 14.40
N ILE A 69 -6.65 4.85 13.10
CA ILE A 69 -6.19 5.99 12.30
C ILE A 69 -6.91 7.27 12.76
N GLY A 70 -8.21 7.14 13.04
CA GLY A 70 -9.11 8.17 13.53
C GLY A 70 -8.74 8.82 14.86
N THR A 71 -8.12 8.07 15.78
CA THR A 71 -7.84 8.49 17.17
C THR A 71 -6.70 9.49 17.31
N SER A 72 -5.78 9.57 16.33
CA SER A 72 -4.64 10.48 16.40
C SER A 72 -4.57 11.39 15.19
N ASN A 73 -4.61 12.70 15.44
CA ASN A 73 -4.39 13.71 14.41
C ASN A 73 -3.02 13.57 13.72
N LYS A 74 -2.01 13.05 14.44
CA LYS A 74 -0.69 12.75 13.87
C LYS A 74 -0.77 11.60 12.87
N SER A 75 -1.44 10.50 13.22
CA SER A 75 -1.64 9.35 12.33
C SER A 75 -2.39 9.74 11.05
N LYS A 76 -3.48 10.52 11.17
CA LYS A 76 -4.21 11.06 10.00
C LYS A 76 -3.31 11.86 9.08
N LYS A 77 -2.49 12.78 9.62
CA LYS A 77 -1.57 13.60 8.82
C LYS A 77 -0.53 12.74 8.08
N ILE A 78 0.05 11.75 8.77
CA ILE A 78 1.04 10.84 8.19
C ILE A 78 0.41 10.02 7.06
N ILE A 79 -0.74 9.41 7.30
CA ILE A 79 -1.42 8.57 6.32
C ILE A 79 -1.85 9.38 5.10
N ASN A 80 -2.39 10.58 5.29
CA ASN A 80 -2.72 11.48 4.18
C ASN A 80 -1.47 11.87 3.37
N ALA A 81 -0.32 12.08 4.02
CA ALA A 81 0.93 12.34 3.29
C ALA A 81 1.37 11.14 2.45
N TYR A 82 1.27 9.92 2.99
CA TYR A 82 1.57 8.69 2.24
C TYR A 82 0.63 8.47 1.06
N PHE A 83 -0.68 8.72 1.21
CA PHE A 83 -1.62 8.64 0.09
C PHE A 83 -1.27 9.63 -1.02
N LYS A 84 -1.00 10.89 -0.67
CA LYS A 84 -0.57 11.90 -1.65
C LYS A 84 0.70 11.51 -2.39
N LEU A 85 1.68 10.94 -1.68
CA LEU A 85 2.89 10.41 -2.30
C LEU A 85 2.56 9.27 -3.27
N SER A 86 1.74 8.32 -2.85
CA SER A 86 1.34 7.17 -3.67
C SER A 86 0.58 7.61 -4.93
N GLU A 87 -0.35 8.56 -4.80
CA GLU A 87 -1.08 9.14 -5.93
C GLU A 87 -0.11 9.82 -6.91
N THR A 88 0.83 10.60 -6.39
CA THR A 88 1.86 11.26 -7.21
C THR A 88 2.71 10.22 -7.95
N TYR A 89 3.15 9.17 -7.26
CA TYR A 89 3.87 8.06 -7.89
C TYR A 89 3.04 7.37 -8.97
N HIS A 90 1.75 7.15 -8.75
CA HIS A 90 0.88 6.56 -9.77
C HIS A 90 0.78 7.44 -11.02
N VAL A 91 0.57 8.75 -10.87
CA VAL A 91 0.55 9.69 -12.01
C VAL A 91 1.87 9.66 -12.78
N ILE A 92 3.00 9.67 -12.07
CA ILE A 92 4.32 9.56 -12.68
C ILE A 92 4.46 8.23 -13.45
N LEU A 93 4.08 7.10 -12.85
CA LEU A 93 4.16 5.78 -13.49
C LEU A 93 3.22 5.66 -14.70
N GLU A 94 2.07 6.29 -14.67
CA GLU A 94 1.18 6.37 -15.83
C GLU A 94 1.80 7.16 -17.00
N SER A 95 2.54 8.24 -16.71
CA SER A 95 3.28 8.95 -17.76
C SER A 95 4.29 8.04 -18.49
N PHE A 96 4.94 7.12 -17.76
CA PHE A 96 5.86 6.14 -18.35
C PHE A 96 5.16 5.07 -19.19
N LYS A 97 3.93 4.67 -18.84
CA LYS A 97 3.13 3.78 -19.70
C LYS A 97 2.88 4.42 -21.06
N SER A 98 2.63 5.74 -21.09
CA SER A 98 2.51 6.49 -22.34
C SER A 98 3.81 6.47 -23.15
N ILE A 99 4.96 6.63 -22.50
CA ILE A 99 6.28 6.52 -23.15
C ILE A 99 6.48 5.13 -23.76
N LYS A 100 6.23 4.05 -23.00
CA LYS A 100 6.31 2.68 -23.52
C LYS A 100 5.40 2.48 -24.74
N LYS A 101 4.18 3.03 -24.69
CA LYS A 101 3.23 2.99 -25.82
C LYS A 101 3.77 3.74 -27.04
N HIS A 102 4.36 4.92 -26.85
CA HIS A 102 4.98 5.70 -27.92
C HIS A 102 6.19 4.99 -28.53
N ILE A 103 7.09 4.43 -27.71
CA ILE A 103 8.24 3.63 -28.20
C ILE A 103 7.73 2.44 -28.99
N SER A 104 6.74 1.70 -28.48
CA SER A 104 6.16 0.55 -29.18
C SER A 104 5.51 0.94 -30.51
N LYS A 105 4.87 2.12 -30.59
CA LYS A 105 4.29 2.64 -31.83
C LYS A 105 5.35 2.96 -32.89
N HIS A 106 6.54 3.38 -32.46
CA HIS A 106 7.65 3.75 -33.33
C HIS A 106 8.78 2.70 -33.36
N LYS A 107 8.49 1.44 -32.96
CA LYS A 107 9.48 0.37 -32.82
C LYS A 107 10.35 0.18 -34.06
N GLU A 108 9.77 0.28 -35.26
CA GLU A 108 10.50 0.07 -36.52
C GLU A 108 11.57 1.14 -36.73
N LYS A 109 11.27 2.41 -36.42
CA LYS A 109 12.27 3.47 -36.49
C LYS A 109 13.42 3.24 -35.51
N VAL A 110 13.11 2.77 -34.30
CA VAL A 110 14.12 2.45 -33.29
C VAL A 110 15.01 1.30 -33.75
N VAL A 111 14.41 0.19 -34.21
CA VAL A 111 15.15 -0.97 -34.72
C VAL A 111 16.00 -0.60 -35.92
N ASN A 112 15.48 0.17 -36.87
CA ASN A 112 16.25 0.59 -38.05
C ASN A 112 17.47 1.45 -37.67
N VAL A 113 17.35 2.32 -36.67
CA VAL A 113 18.50 3.08 -36.16
C VAL A 113 19.51 2.17 -35.49
N ILE A 114 19.06 1.20 -34.68
CA ILE A 114 19.95 0.20 -34.05
C ILE A 114 20.72 -0.57 -35.11
N GLU A 115 20.03 -1.08 -36.13
CA GLU A 115 20.65 -1.81 -37.24
C GLU A 115 21.67 -0.96 -38.02
N LEU A 116 21.42 0.35 -38.15
CA LEU A 116 22.35 1.27 -38.81
C LEU A 116 23.63 1.50 -37.99
N VAL A 117 23.53 1.52 -36.67
CA VAL A 117 24.66 1.87 -35.78
C VAL A 117 25.36 0.66 -35.18
N LYS A 118 24.86 -0.57 -35.39
CA LYS A 118 25.38 -1.79 -34.74
C LYS A 118 26.86 -2.08 -35.03
N GLU A 119 27.37 -1.65 -36.18
CA GLU A 119 28.79 -1.81 -36.53
C GLU A 119 29.69 -0.84 -35.73
N THR A 120 29.14 0.30 -35.31
CA THR A 120 29.83 1.32 -34.51
C THR A 120 29.68 1.05 -33.02
N ILE A 121 28.51 0.56 -32.60
CA ILE A 121 28.20 0.18 -31.22
C ILE A 121 27.61 -1.22 -31.25
N PRO A 122 28.45 -2.26 -31.24
CA PRO A 122 27.99 -3.64 -31.16
C PRO A 122 27.12 -3.85 -29.92
N ILE A 123 26.05 -4.63 -30.08
CA ILE A 123 25.11 -4.92 -28.98
C ILE A 123 25.84 -5.66 -27.86
N GLU A 124 26.78 -6.53 -28.21
CA GLU A 124 27.62 -7.26 -27.28
C GLU A 124 28.42 -6.31 -26.38
N ASP A 125 29.05 -5.28 -26.97
CA ASP A 125 29.84 -4.30 -26.24
C ASP A 125 28.94 -3.45 -25.33
N ALA A 126 27.82 -2.97 -25.87
CA ALA A 126 26.85 -2.16 -25.15
C ALA A 126 26.24 -2.90 -23.95
N LEU A 127 25.98 -4.21 -24.08
CA LEU A 127 25.40 -5.01 -23.01
C LEU A 127 26.44 -5.62 -22.06
N SER A 128 27.72 -5.69 -22.46
CA SER A 128 28.75 -6.34 -21.65
C SER A 128 28.87 -5.69 -20.26
N GLU A 129 28.84 -4.37 -20.21
CA GLU A 129 28.94 -3.60 -18.96
C GLU A 129 27.68 -3.76 -18.10
N ASP A 130 26.49 -3.77 -18.72
CA ASP A 130 25.22 -3.97 -18.01
C ASP A 130 25.13 -5.37 -17.40
N VAL A 131 25.52 -6.40 -18.17
CA VAL A 131 25.56 -7.79 -17.71
C VAL A 131 26.58 -7.95 -16.60
N HIS A 132 27.76 -7.35 -16.74
CA HIS A 132 28.78 -7.35 -15.69
C HIS A 132 28.26 -6.67 -14.42
N THR A 133 27.70 -5.46 -14.56
CA THR A 133 27.18 -4.65 -13.46
C THR A 133 26.06 -5.40 -12.72
N TYR A 134 25.10 -5.97 -13.45
CA TYR A 134 24.01 -6.74 -12.86
C TYR A 134 24.51 -7.95 -12.07
N ASN A 135 25.45 -8.71 -12.64
CA ASN A 135 25.91 -9.97 -12.04
C ASN A 135 26.92 -9.79 -10.90
N THR A 136 27.69 -8.70 -10.90
CA THR A 136 28.89 -8.59 -10.05
C THR A 136 28.96 -7.32 -9.20
N VAL A 137 28.26 -6.25 -9.58
CA VAL A 137 28.35 -4.96 -8.89
C VAL A 137 27.07 -4.63 -8.14
N ARG A 138 25.91 -4.85 -8.78
CA ARG A 138 24.62 -4.37 -8.27
C ARG A 138 23.96 -5.39 -7.33
N PRO A 139 23.86 -5.10 -6.03
CA PRO A 139 23.17 -5.96 -5.09
C PRO A 139 21.67 -6.03 -5.39
N GLN A 140 21.09 -7.23 -5.35
CA GLN A 140 19.68 -7.45 -5.66
C GLN A 140 18.89 -7.63 -4.37
N PHE A 141 17.81 -6.86 -4.22
CA PHE A 141 16.97 -6.93 -3.02
C PHE A 141 16.28 -8.30 -2.89
N SER A 142 15.84 -8.89 -4.00
CA SER A 142 15.30 -10.26 -4.05
C SER A 142 16.31 -11.33 -3.62
N LEU A 143 17.61 -11.03 -3.75
CA LEU A 143 18.72 -11.87 -3.28
C LEU A 143 19.26 -11.41 -1.92
N GLN A 144 18.43 -10.69 -1.15
CA GLN A 144 18.75 -10.19 0.18
C GLN A 144 20.04 -9.35 0.24
N GLY A 145 20.31 -8.63 -0.85
CA GLY A 145 21.48 -7.78 -1.00
C GLY A 145 22.64 -8.43 -1.75
N ASN A 146 22.69 -9.74 -1.96
CA ASN A 146 23.76 -10.34 -2.75
C ASN A 146 23.63 -9.97 -4.23
N THR A 147 24.75 -9.98 -4.94
CA THR A 147 24.77 -10.04 -6.40
C THR A 147 24.44 -11.47 -6.86
N PRO A 148 23.94 -11.66 -8.10
CA PRO A 148 23.68 -12.99 -8.65
C PRO A 148 24.89 -13.94 -8.55
N LYS A 149 26.10 -13.45 -8.85
CA LYS A 149 27.32 -14.26 -8.78
C LYS A 149 27.65 -14.71 -7.36
N GLU A 150 27.43 -13.85 -6.36
CA GLU A 150 27.64 -14.19 -4.96
C GLU A 150 26.65 -15.23 -4.46
N THR A 151 25.38 -15.09 -4.83
CA THR A 151 24.35 -16.10 -4.50
C THR A 151 24.66 -17.44 -5.14
N PHE A 152 25.06 -17.45 -6.42
CA PHE A 152 25.47 -18.67 -7.10
C PHE A 152 26.69 -19.32 -6.44
N GLY A 153 27.66 -18.52 -5.99
CA GLY A 153 28.83 -18.97 -5.26
C GLY A 153 28.57 -19.40 -3.81
N GLY A 154 27.32 -19.42 -3.35
CA GLY A 154 26.95 -19.83 -2.00
C GLY A 154 27.35 -18.84 -0.92
N LYS A 155 27.61 -17.57 -1.26
CA LYS A 155 28.01 -16.57 -0.26
C LYS A 155 26.87 -16.38 0.75
N PRO A 156 27.12 -16.58 2.04
CA PRO A 156 26.09 -16.44 3.06
C PRO A 156 25.60 -14.98 3.13
N ILE A 157 24.28 -14.84 3.26
CA ILE A 157 23.61 -13.56 3.28
C ILE A 157 24.00 -12.83 4.56
N THR A 158 24.60 -11.64 4.42
CA THR A 158 25.12 -10.89 5.56
C THR A 158 24.55 -9.47 5.59
N PHE A 159 23.44 -9.27 6.31
CA PHE A 159 22.77 -7.97 6.42
C PHE A 159 23.62 -6.88 7.10
N SER A 160 24.66 -7.25 7.86
CA SER A 160 25.54 -6.27 8.53
C SER A 160 26.33 -5.42 7.53
N ASN A 161 26.71 -5.99 6.38
CA ASN A 161 27.55 -5.31 5.40
C ASN A 161 26.80 -4.20 4.64
N TYR A 162 25.47 -4.31 4.51
CA TYR A 162 24.66 -3.30 3.82
C TYR A 162 24.30 -2.11 4.70
N LYS A 163 24.47 -2.21 6.02
CA LYS A 163 24.11 -1.15 6.97
C LYS A 163 25.27 -0.20 7.30
N THR A 164 26.50 -0.55 6.96
CA THR A 164 27.72 0.19 7.34
C THR A 164 27.69 1.65 6.86
N HIS A 165 27.18 1.89 5.65
CA HIS A 165 27.15 3.24 5.06
C HIS A 165 25.84 3.99 5.25
N PHE A 166 24.80 3.38 5.84
CA PHE A 166 23.50 4.02 5.99
C PHE A 166 23.55 5.21 6.94
N ALA A 167 24.37 5.14 7.99
CA ALA A 167 24.58 6.26 8.91
C ALA A 167 25.26 7.44 8.19
N GLN A 168 26.29 7.14 7.40
CA GLN A 168 27.04 8.14 6.63
C GLN A 168 26.18 8.78 5.54
N GLN A 169 25.48 7.99 4.72
CA GLN A 169 24.57 8.52 3.68
C GLN A 169 23.41 9.31 4.29
N LYS A 170 22.92 8.93 5.47
CA LYS A 170 21.91 9.72 6.19
C LYS A 170 22.49 11.07 6.62
N ALA A 171 23.71 11.11 7.14
CA ALA A 171 24.38 12.35 7.53
C ALA A 171 24.62 13.27 6.30
N GLU A 172 25.06 12.70 5.18
CA GLU A 172 25.25 13.42 3.92
C GLU A 172 23.94 14.01 3.40
N ARG A 173 22.84 13.24 3.38
CA ARG A 173 21.51 13.77 3.00
C ARG A 173 21.06 14.92 3.90
N ILE A 174 21.28 14.82 5.22
CA ILE A 174 20.94 15.90 6.15
C ILE A 174 21.75 17.15 5.84
N LYS A 175 23.07 17.01 5.63
CA LYS A 175 23.96 18.12 5.27
C LYS A 175 23.54 18.80 3.97
N THR A 176 23.28 18.01 2.93
CA THR A 176 22.82 18.51 1.62
C THR A 176 21.46 19.22 1.74
N ASN A 177 20.51 18.67 2.50
CA ASN A 177 19.21 19.31 2.72
C ASN A 177 19.32 20.61 3.54
N GLN A 178 20.27 20.70 4.47
CA GLN A 178 20.54 21.94 5.20
C GLN A 178 21.13 23.03 4.29
N GLN A 179 22.01 22.64 3.37
CA GLN A 179 22.60 23.55 2.38
C GLN A 179 21.58 24.00 1.32
N ASN A 180 20.69 23.08 0.91
CA ASN A 180 19.64 23.33 -0.07
C ASN A 180 18.32 23.79 0.59
N LYS A 181 18.37 24.42 1.76
CA LYS A 181 17.17 24.96 2.41
C LYS A 181 16.46 25.92 1.45
N CYS A 182 15.26 25.55 1.05
CA CYS A 182 14.42 26.40 0.21
C CYS A 182 14.15 27.72 0.93
N LYS A 183 14.41 28.84 0.27
CA LYS A 183 14.17 30.20 0.81
C LYS A 183 12.71 30.41 1.22
N ALA A 184 11.77 29.73 0.56
CA ALA A 184 10.34 29.80 0.85
C ALA A 184 9.89 29.01 2.11
N CYS A 185 10.74 28.14 2.68
CA CYS A 185 10.42 27.34 3.87
C CYS A 185 10.88 28.01 5.18
N SER A 186 11.01 29.34 5.20
CA SER A 186 11.48 30.13 6.36
C SER A 186 10.33 30.79 7.14
N HIS A 187 9.17 30.13 7.21
CA HIS A 187 7.99 30.57 7.96
C HIS A 187 7.49 29.47 8.88
#